data_AF-A0ABD5SSS4-F1
#
_entry.id   AF-A0ABD5SSS4-F1
#
_cell.length_a   1.000
_cell.length_b   1.000
_cell.length_c   1.000
_cell.angle_alpha   90.00
_cell.angle_beta   90.00
_cell.angle_gamma   90.00
#
_symmetry.space_group_name_H-M   'P 1'
#
loop_
_entity.id
_entity.type
_entity.pdbx_description
1 polymer ?
#
loop_
_entity_poly.entity_id
_entity_poly.type
_entity_poly.pdbx_seq_one_letter_code
_entity_poly.pdbx_strand_id
1 'polypeptide(L)'
;MSRDMWHRPRDAIRQGRDATLAQVVESIDYTAPETKERLAADVGISEQYLSELLQELKTDGVVRKAYVVDDTALYANANTVSPLHTGRRADATKTDDREQDASTAETRESGDRGTTVLDLLARLDDVTTAQYTAARKSFVGDEPERPADAFESLANERYSAVLSELKSYTLTTDWPGNRVASDLATIATNLEIVGDRACFVADVVNRQEVTTTGVIEERVCDIFDAGETINDYFKAILFDCDLAAHDDLVNKEETVHRDLDELFELITAYDPEIYGYLVTVTRALERAIYYWVHAAEITVQLQSGVQPDHVLI
;
A
#
# COMPACT_ATOMS: atom_id res chain seq x y z
N MET A 1 -20.54 18.80 9.33
CA MET A 1 -19.13 19.24 9.35
C MET A 1 -18.50 18.73 8.07
N SER A 2 -18.00 19.64 7.23
CA SER A 2 -17.41 19.32 5.93
C SER A 2 -16.19 18.42 6.12
N ARG A 3 -16.21 17.25 5.51
CA ARG A 3 -15.01 16.42 5.28
C ARG A 3 -14.19 17.14 4.21
N ASP A 4 -13.21 17.92 4.65
CA ASP A 4 -12.12 18.37 3.79
C ASP A 4 -11.26 17.14 3.48
N MET A 5 -11.67 16.38 2.47
CA MET A 5 -10.76 15.53 1.72
C MET A 5 -9.70 16.46 1.15
N TRP A 6 -8.45 16.29 1.57
CA TRP A 6 -7.32 16.99 0.96
C TRP A 6 -6.98 16.37 -0.39
N HIS A 7 -7.99 16.23 -1.27
CA HIS A 7 -7.72 16.38 -2.68
C HIS A 7 -7.17 17.78 -2.83
N ARG A 8 -5.90 17.87 -3.21
CA ARG A 8 -5.37 19.10 -3.77
C ARG A 8 -6.42 19.59 -4.78
N PRO A 9 -7.03 20.77 -4.60
CA PRO A 9 -7.77 21.39 -5.67
C PRO A 9 -6.75 21.51 -6.79
N ARG A 10 -6.88 20.70 -7.85
CA ARG A 10 -6.23 21.05 -9.11
C ARG A 10 -7.02 22.25 -9.60
N ASP A 11 -6.64 23.41 -9.08
CA ASP A 11 -7.06 24.69 -9.59
C ASP A 11 -6.93 24.63 -11.11
N ALA A 12 -8.11 24.75 -11.72
CA ALA A 12 -8.39 25.40 -12.97
C ALA A 12 -7.53 25.01 -14.19
N ILE A 13 -8.20 24.49 -15.22
CA ILE A 13 -7.75 24.58 -16.63
C ILE A 13 -6.65 23.56 -16.99
N ARG A 14 -7.01 22.28 -16.98
CA ARG A 14 -6.75 21.43 -18.15
C ARG A 14 -8.08 21.06 -18.79
N GLN A 15 -8.77 22.08 -19.31
CA GLN A 15 -9.89 21.84 -20.22
C GLN A 15 -9.33 21.21 -21.49
N GLY A 16 -9.55 19.91 -21.63
CA GLY A 16 -9.10 19.17 -22.79
C GLY A 16 -9.70 17.78 -22.80
N ARG A 17 -10.15 17.36 -23.97
CA ARG A 17 -10.70 16.05 -24.27
C ARG A 17 -9.83 14.89 -23.76
N ASP A 18 -8.51 15.08 -23.74
CA ASP A 18 -7.53 14.10 -23.27
C ASP A 18 -7.61 13.82 -21.76
N ALA A 19 -7.91 14.84 -20.94
CA ALA A 19 -8.10 14.66 -19.51
C ALA A 19 -9.39 13.88 -19.22
N THR A 20 -10.44 14.13 -20.00
CA THR A 20 -11.68 13.36 -19.92
C THR A 20 -11.50 11.93 -20.44
N LEU A 21 -10.71 11.72 -21.50
CA LEU A 21 -10.37 10.37 -21.99
C LEU A 21 -9.65 9.54 -20.93
N ALA A 22 -8.65 10.13 -20.27
CA ALA A 22 -7.95 9.48 -19.16
C ALA A 22 -8.91 9.09 -18.04
N GLN A 23 -9.81 10.00 -17.65
CA GLN A 23 -10.79 9.73 -16.60
C GLN A 23 -11.84 8.68 -16.98
N VAL A 24 -12.24 8.61 -18.26
CA VAL A 24 -13.12 7.55 -18.79
C VAL A 24 -12.43 6.20 -18.75
N VAL A 25 -11.17 6.13 -19.18
CA VAL A 25 -10.38 4.90 -19.15
C VAL A 25 -10.15 4.45 -17.71
N GLU A 26 -9.78 5.39 -16.82
CA GLU A 26 -9.65 5.12 -15.38
C GLU A 26 -10.97 4.59 -14.81
N SER A 27 -12.11 5.22 -15.08
CA SER A 27 -13.39 4.75 -14.53
C SER A 27 -13.80 3.38 -15.07
N ILE A 28 -13.52 3.08 -16.35
CA ILE A 28 -13.74 1.73 -16.90
C ILE A 28 -12.89 0.69 -16.18
N ASP A 29 -11.64 1.03 -15.91
CA ASP A 29 -10.65 0.15 -15.30
C ASP A 29 -10.89 -0.04 -13.79
N TYR A 30 -11.30 1.03 -13.10
CA TYR A 30 -11.56 1.02 -11.65
C TYR A 30 -12.92 0.43 -11.27
N THR A 31 -14.01 0.78 -11.97
CA THR A 31 -15.36 0.43 -11.53
C THR A 31 -16.00 -0.68 -12.34
N ALA A 32 -15.31 -1.21 -13.36
CA ALA A 32 -15.80 -2.20 -14.32
C ALA A 32 -17.30 -2.01 -14.63
N PRO A 33 -17.72 -0.82 -15.09
CA PRO A 33 -19.12 -0.43 -15.08
C PRO A 33 -19.95 -1.30 -16.04
N GLU A 34 -20.94 -1.99 -15.47
CA GLU A 34 -21.85 -2.85 -16.23
C GLU A 34 -22.66 -2.07 -17.27
N THR A 35 -22.88 -0.77 -17.01
CA THR A 35 -23.65 0.10 -17.89
C THR A 35 -22.87 1.38 -18.22
N LYS A 36 -23.13 1.87 -19.43
CA LYS A 36 -22.61 3.14 -19.92
C LYS A 36 -23.14 4.34 -19.11
N GLU A 37 -24.35 4.22 -18.56
CA GLU A 37 -24.96 5.22 -17.67
C GLU A 37 -24.16 5.35 -16.37
N ARG A 38 -23.76 4.22 -15.74
CA ARG A 38 -22.91 4.21 -14.54
C ARG A 38 -21.56 4.86 -14.81
N LEU A 39 -20.90 4.49 -15.91
CA LEU A 39 -19.62 5.09 -16.32
C LEU A 39 -19.74 6.61 -16.58
N ALA A 40 -20.85 7.07 -17.13
CA ALA A 40 -21.07 8.50 -17.38
C ALA A 40 -21.25 9.27 -16.06
N ALA A 41 -21.95 8.68 -15.09
CA ALA A 41 -22.14 9.24 -13.76
C ALA A 41 -20.81 9.30 -12.98
N ASP A 42 -20.01 8.24 -13.02
CA ASP A 42 -18.70 8.16 -12.33
C ASP A 42 -17.72 9.22 -12.84
N VAL A 43 -17.71 9.46 -14.16
CA VAL A 43 -16.84 10.46 -14.80
C VAL A 43 -17.42 11.89 -14.72
N GLY A 44 -18.72 12.03 -14.44
CA GLY A 44 -19.40 13.32 -14.38
C GLY A 44 -19.63 13.97 -15.74
N ILE A 45 -19.87 13.17 -16.79
CA ILE A 45 -20.12 13.65 -18.17
C ILE A 45 -21.45 13.12 -18.72
N SER A 46 -21.90 13.68 -19.85
CA SER A 46 -23.10 13.15 -20.52
C SER A 46 -22.81 11.80 -21.19
N GLU A 47 -23.79 10.91 -21.19
CA GLU A 47 -23.68 9.62 -21.90
C GLU A 47 -23.35 9.80 -23.38
N GLN A 48 -23.87 10.85 -24.00
CA GLN A 48 -23.63 11.13 -25.42
C GLN A 48 -22.15 11.43 -25.67
N TYR A 49 -21.56 12.30 -24.86
CA TYR A 49 -20.14 12.62 -24.92
C TYR A 49 -19.26 11.42 -24.59
N LEU A 50 -19.65 10.62 -23.58
CA LEU A 50 -18.99 9.36 -23.28
C LEU A 50 -18.97 8.39 -24.47
N SER A 51 -20.05 8.27 -25.26
CA SER A 51 -20.03 7.40 -26.45
C SER A 51 -19.05 7.86 -27.51
N GLU A 52 -18.86 9.16 -27.70
CA GLU A 52 -17.89 9.69 -28.67
C GLU A 52 -16.46 9.32 -28.25
N LEU A 53 -16.15 9.48 -26.95
CA LEU A 53 -14.86 9.09 -26.38
C LEU A 53 -14.64 7.57 -26.44
N LEU A 54 -15.65 6.78 -26.10
CA LEU A 54 -15.57 5.30 -26.19
C LEU A 54 -15.41 4.81 -27.62
N GLN A 55 -15.97 5.50 -28.61
CA GLN A 55 -15.84 5.13 -30.02
C GLN A 55 -14.42 5.36 -30.52
N GLU A 56 -13.81 6.47 -30.12
CA GLU A 56 -12.38 6.73 -30.36
C GLU A 56 -11.51 5.67 -29.68
N LEU A 57 -11.69 5.43 -28.38
CA LEU A 57 -10.93 4.43 -27.63
C LEU A 57 -11.08 3.01 -28.20
N LYS A 58 -12.25 2.67 -28.77
CA LYS A 58 -12.47 1.41 -29.49
C LYS A 58 -11.74 1.36 -30.83
N THR A 59 -11.68 2.49 -31.53
CA THR A 59 -10.98 2.63 -32.81
C THR A 59 -9.47 2.47 -32.60
N ASP A 60 -8.96 3.00 -31.50
CA ASP A 60 -7.55 2.92 -31.09
C ASP A 60 -7.21 1.59 -30.40
N GLY A 61 -8.18 0.69 -30.25
CA GLY A 61 -8.00 -0.64 -29.65
C GLY A 61 -7.83 -0.64 -28.13
N VAL A 62 -7.99 0.51 -27.47
CA VAL A 62 -7.83 0.74 -26.03
C VAL A 62 -8.98 0.11 -25.23
N VAL A 63 -10.22 0.10 -25.76
CA VAL A 63 -11.40 -0.47 -25.09
C VAL A 63 -12.09 -1.52 -25.97
N ARG A 64 -12.41 -2.70 -25.42
CA ARG A 64 -13.14 -3.78 -26.13
C ARG A 64 -14.64 -3.78 -25.80
N LYS A 65 -15.41 -4.63 -26.50
CA LYS A 65 -16.89 -4.56 -26.59
C LYS A 65 -17.65 -4.97 -25.31
N ALA A 66 -16.99 -5.62 -24.35
CA ALA A 66 -17.61 -6.14 -23.14
C ALA A 66 -16.86 -5.61 -21.91
N TYR A 67 -17.54 -4.80 -21.12
CA TYR A 67 -17.08 -4.28 -19.83
C TYR A 67 -17.37 -5.30 -18.74
N VAL A 68 -16.75 -6.48 -18.80
CA VAL A 68 -16.85 -7.51 -17.75
C VAL A 68 -15.51 -8.21 -17.67
N VAL A 69 -14.85 -8.09 -16.52
CA VAL A 69 -13.72 -8.94 -16.13
C VAL A 69 -14.30 -10.19 -15.47
N ASP A 70 -13.84 -11.36 -15.88
CA ASP A 70 -14.22 -12.64 -15.27
C ASP A 70 -13.30 -12.85 -14.06
N ASP A 71 -13.79 -12.50 -12.88
CA ASP A 71 -13.02 -12.55 -11.62
C ASP A 71 -12.49 -13.97 -11.36
N THR A 72 -13.27 -15.00 -11.69
CA THR A 72 -12.85 -16.39 -11.47
C THR A 72 -11.69 -16.77 -12.39
N ALA A 73 -11.73 -16.32 -13.65
CA ALA A 73 -10.61 -16.50 -14.57
C ALA A 73 -9.42 -15.60 -14.23
N LEU A 74 -9.64 -14.40 -13.72
CA LEU A 74 -8.58 -13.47 -13.31
C LEU A 74 -7.79 -14.03 -12.11
N TYR A 75 -8.47 -14.47 -11.05
CA TYR A 75 -7.82 -15.10 -9.89
C TYR A 75 -7.11 -16.41 -10.26
N ALA A 76 -7.69 -17.21 -11.15
CA ALA A 76 -7.04 -18.42 -11.65
C ALA A 76 -5.77 -18.14 -12.48
N ASN A 77 -5.63 -16.94 -13.03
CA ASN A 77 -4.55 -16.52 -13.92
C ASN A 77 -3.71 -15.34 -13.38
N ALA A 78 -3.86 -14.95 -12.10
CA ALA A 78 -3.20 -13.77 -11.52
C ALA A 78 -1.66 -13.77 -11.73
N ASN A 79 -1.05 -14.96 -11.68
CA ASN A 79 0.38 -15.19 -11.94
C ASN A 79 0.83 -14.93 -13.39
N THR A 80 -0.10 -14.82 -14.35
CA THR A 80 0.17 -14.55 -15.77
C THR A 80 -0.22 -13.14 -16.20
N VAL A 81 -1.03 -12.45 -15.40
CA VAL A 81 -1.55 -11.10 -15.69
C VAL A 81 -0.72 -10.02 -14.98
N SER A 82 -0.16 -10.32 -13.80
CA SER A 82 0.74 -9.41 -13.09
C SER A 82 2.20 -9.58 -13.55
N PRO A 83 2.82 -8.55 -14.18
CA PRO A 83 4.23 -8.59 -14.58
C PRO A 83 5.18 -8.72 -13.38
N LEU A 84 4.71 -8.37 -12.18
CA LEU A 84 5.49 -8.25 -10.95
C LEU A 84 6.14 -9.57 -10.47
N HIS A 85 5.60 -10.72 -10.88
CA HIS A 85 6.05 -12.04 -10.41
C HIS A 85 6.55 -12.98 -11.51
N THR A 86 6.72 -12.50 -12.74
CA THR A 86 7.08 -13.34 -13.89
C THR A 86 8.48 -14.00 -13.81
N GLY A 87 9.29 -13.69 -12.79
CA GLY A 87 10.67 -14.20 -12.64
C GLY A 87 10.91 -15.25 -11.54
N ARG A 88 9.97 -15.56 -10.63
CA ARG A 88 10.31 -16.35 -9.42
C ARG A 88 10.05 -17.86 -9.50
N ARG A 89 9.58 -18.41 -10.64
CA ARG A 89 9.32 -19.85 -10.76
C ARG A 89 10.20 -20.52 -11.82
N ALA A 90 11.07 -21.39 -11.31
CA ALA A 90 11.97 -22.32 -12.00
C ALA A 90 13.36 -21.78 -12.38
N ASP A 91 14.24 -21.63 -11.40
CA ASP A 91 15.66 -21.93 -11.65
C ASP A 91 16.31 -22.63 -10.44
N ALA A 92 15.86 -23.86 -10.23
CA ALA A 92 16.57 -24.85 -9.42
C ALA A 92 16.73 -26.13 -10.23
N THR A 93 17.26 -26.03 -11.46
CA THR A 93 17.92 -27.19 -12.10
C THR A 93 18.91 -26.71 -13.14
N LYS A 94 20.20 -26.74 -12.77
CA LYS A 94 21.31 -26.64 -13.73
C LYS A 94 21.22 -27.76 -14.76
N THR A 95 21.33 -27.43 -16.04
CA THR A 95 22.30 -28.05 -16.96
C THR A 95 22.46 -27.22 -18.24
N ASP A 96 23.72 -27.10 -18.67
CA ASP A 96 24.22 -26.42 -19.86
C ASP A 96 23.49 -26.77 -21.17
N ASP A 97 23.28 -25.78 -22.05
CA ASP A 97 23.99 -25.73 -23.34
C ASP A 97 23.71 -24.41 -24.10
N ARG A 98 24.76 -23.93 -24.78
CA ARG A 98 24.77 -22.75 -25.66
C ARG A 98 23.93 -22.99 -26.92
N GLU A 99 23.16 -21.99 -27.36
CA GLU A 99 23.30 -21.33 -28.67
C GLU A 99 22.18 -20.27 -28.92
N GLN A 100 22.61 -19.11 -29.43
CA GLN A 100 21.92 -18.06 -30.19
C GLN A 100 20.38 -17.93 -30.14
N ASP A 101 19.91 -16.76 -29.69
CA ASP A 101 19.17 -15.85 -30.58
C ASP A 101 19.09 -14.41 -30.03
N ALA A 102 19.51 -13.45 -30.85
CA ALA A 102 19.65 -12.03 -30.52
C ALA A 102 18.43 -11.18 -30.89
N SER A 103 17.21 -11.69 -30.68
CA SER A 103 15.96 -11.00 -31.03
C SER A 103 14.92 -10.93 -29.89
N THR A 104 15.30 -11.28 -28.67
CA THR A 104 14.38 -11.34 -27.50
C THR A 104 14.79 -10.40 -26.35
N ALA A 105 15.52 -9.33 -26.65
CA ALA A 105 16.09 -8.44 -25.63
C ALA A 105 15.08 -7.42 -25.06
N GLU A 106 14.13 -6.92 -25.86
CA GLU A 106 13.26 -5.82 -25.42
C GLU A 106 12.14 -6.24 -24.45
N THR A 107 11.76 -7.52 -24.42
CA THR A 107 10.69 -8.00 -23.51
C THR A 107 11.22 -8.53 -22.17
N ARG A 108 12.54 -8.78 -22.06
CA ARG A 108 13.17 -9.30 -20.82
C ARG A 108 13.53 -8.22 -19.81
N GLU A 109 13.82 -6.99 -20.24
CA GLU A 109 14.21 -5.90 -19.34
C GLU A 109 13.06 -5.36 -18.48
N SER A 110 11.80 -5.44 -18.96
CA SER A 110 10.63 -4.91 -18.23
C SER A 110 10.26 -5.77 -17.01
N GLY A 111 10.43 -7.10 -17.08
CA GLY A 111 10.18 -8.01 -15.97
C GLY A 111 11.19 -7.88 -14.82
N ASP A 112 12.44 -7.52 -15.14
CA ASP A 112 13.56 -7.39 -14.19
C ASP A 112 13.44 -6.14 -13.29
N ARG A 113 12.85 -5.06 -13.82
CA ARG A 113 12.65 -3.82 -13.05
C ARG A 113 11.52 -3.92 -12.04
N GLY A 114 10.43 -4.61 -12.38
CA GLY A 114 9.32 -4.85 -11.44
C GLY A 114 9.81 -5.63 -10.20
N THR A 115 10.60 -6.68 -10.42
CA THR A 115 11.24 -7.43 -9.34
C THR A 115 12.24 -6.59 -8.55
N THR A 116 12.99 -5.70 -9.22
CA THR A 116 13.90 -4.77 -8.53
C THR A 116 13.15 -3.82 -7.60
N VAL A 117 12.01 -3.27 -8.02
CA VAL A 117 11.18 -2.39 -7.18
C VAL A 117 10.65 -3.15 -5.97
N LEU A 118 10.16 -4.38 -6.14
CA LEU A 118 9.69 -5.22 -5.03
C LEU A 118 10.82 -5.54 -4.04
N ASP A 119 12.02 -5.84 -4.52
CA ASP A 119 13.19 -6.06 -3.66
C ASP A 119 13.57 -4.80 -2.87
N LEU A 120 13.46 -3.62 -3.48
CA LEU A 120 13.69 -2.35 -2.81
C LEU A 120 12.61 -2.05 -1.76
N LEU A 121 11.34 -2.35 -2.05
CA LEU A 121 10.23 -2.23 -1.10
C LEU A 121 10.39 -3.19 0.07
N ALA A 122 10.78 -4.45 -0.15
CA ALA A 122 11.05 -5.41 0.91
C ALA A 122 12.15 -4.90 1.85
N ARG A 123 13.23 -4.33 1.29
CA ARG A 123 14.28 -3.72 2.12
C ARG A 123 13.77 -2.49 2.87
N LEU A 124 12.91 -1.67 2.27
CA LEU A 124 12.33 -0.52 2.98
C LEU A 124 11.46 -1.01 4.15
N ASP A 125 10.61 -2.00 3.92
CA ASP A 125 9.78 -2.60 4.97
C ASP A 125 10.63 -3.25 6.09
N ASP A 126 11.73 -3.93 5.77
CA ASP A 126 12.62 -4.53 6.78
C ASP A 126 13.14 -3.46 7.78
N VAL A 127 13.51 -2.27 7.28
CA VAL A 127 14.06 -1.22 8.15
C VAL A 127 12.97 -0.52 8.95
N THR A 128 11.79 -0.28 8.36
CA THR A 128 10.69 0.37 9.09
C THR A 128 10.04 -0.58 10.09
N THR A 129 10.04 -1.89 9.82
CA THR A 129 9.74 -2.94 10.79
C THR A 129 10.75 -2.94 11.95
N ALA A 130 12.05 -2.84 11.66
CA ALA A 130 13.06 -2.75 12.71
C ALA A 130 12.90 -1.50 13.60
N GLN A 131 12.50 -0.37 13.03
CA GLN A 131 12.14 0.84 13.78
C GLN A 131 10.94 0.58 14.69
N TYR A 132 9.90 -0.07 14.18
CA TYR A 132 8.69 -0.43 14.93
C TYR A 132 9.02 -1.34 16.13
N THR A 133 9.80 -2.40 15.91
CA THR A 133 10.25 -3.30 16.98
C THR A 133 11.14 -2.58 17.99
N ALA A 134 12.01 -1.66 17.56
CA ALA A 134 12.83 -0.86 18.47
C ALA A 134 11.95 0.06 19.35
N ALA A 135 10.92 0.68 18.77
CA ALA A 135 9.95 1.48 19.51
C ALA A 135 9.17 0.65 20.55
N ARG A 136 8.75 -0.57 20.21
CA ARG A 136 8.13 -1.52 21.14
C ARG A 136 9.05 -1.85 22.32
N LYS A 137 10.32 -2.17 22.05
CA LYS A 137 11.32 -2.44 23.10
C LYS A 137 11.50 -1.24 24.03
N SER A 138 11.67 -0.05 23.46
CA SER A 138 11.75 1.17 24.26
C SER A 138 10.51 1.37 25.13
N PHE A 139 9.31 1.13 24.61
CA PHE A 139 8.05 1.28 25.36
C PHE A 139 8.01 0.41 26.62
N VAL A 140 8.42 -0.87 26.53
CA VAL A 140 8.46 -1.79 27.69
C VAL A 140 9.68 -1.61 28.60
N GLY A 141 10.53 -0.62 28.30
CA GLY A 141 11.75 -0.36 29.06
C GLY A 141 12.91 -1.32 28.75
N ASP A 142 12.79 -2.13 27.70
CA ASP A 142 13.88 -2.98 27.20
C ASP A 142 14.85 -2.17 26.33
N GLU A 143 16.14 -2.52 26.38
CA GLU A 143 17.14 -1.89 25.53
C GLU A 143 17.11 -2.51 24.11
N PRO A 144 16.75 -1.74 23.06
CA PRO A 144 16.83 -2.25 21.70
C PRO A 144 18.29 -2.38 21.25
N GLU A 145 18.59 -3.32 20.35
CA GLU A 145 19.95 -3.48 19.79
C GLU A 145 20.45 -2.18 19.15
N ARG A 146 19.53 -1.46 18.51
CA ARG A 146 19.71 -0.10 18.02
C ARG A 146 18.41 0.67 18.26
N PRO A 147 18.48 1.93 18.70
CA PRO A 147 17.28 2.74 18.87
C PRO A 147 16.64 3.04 17.49
N ALA A 148 15.34 3.38 17.49
CA ALA A 148 14.58 3.57 16.26
C ALA A 148 15.16 4.69 15.36
N ASP A 149 15.63 5.78 15.96
CA ASP A 149 16.26 6.92 15.28
C ASP A 149 17.57 6.55 14.57
N ALA A 150 18.31 5.57 15.08
CA ALA A 150 19.54 5.08 14.43
C ALA A 150 19.29 4.46 13.04
N PHE A 151 18.04 4.09 12.73
CA PHE A 151 17.66 3.57 11.42
C PHE A 151 17.14 4.65 10.45
N GLU A 152 16.89 5.89 10.91
CA GLU A 152 16.25 6.94 10.10
C GLU A 152 17.02 7.25 8.81
N SER A 153 18.35 7.36 8.90
CA SER A 153 19.20 7.58 7.71
C SER A 153 19.11 6.44 6.70
N LEU A 154 19.00 5.19 7.18
CA LEU A 154 18.89 4.01 6.33
C LEU A 154 17.49 3.90 5.71
N ALA A 155 16.44 4.22 6.46
CA ALA A 155 15.06 4.28 5.95
C ALA A 155 14.94 5.33 4.83
N ASN A 156 15.46 6.53 5.04
CA ASN A 156 15.49 7.60 4.05
C ASN A 156 16.27 7.23 2.78
N GLU A 157 17.41 6.55 2.92
CA GLU A 157 18.17 6.04 1.79
C GLU A 157 17.36 5.02 0.99
N ARG A 158 16.76 4.03 1.66
CA ARG A 158 15.96 2.97 1.02
C ARG A 158 14.71 3.52 0.35
N TYR A 159 14.01 4.44 0.99
CA TYR A 159 12.87 5.15 0.41
C TYR A 159 13.27 5.93 -0.85
N SER A 160 14.37 6.69 -0.79
CA SER A 160 14.90 7.41 -1.95
C SER A 160 15.28 6.48 -3.10
N ALA A 161 15.82 5.29 -2.80
CA ALA A 161 16.14 4.28 -3.80
C ALA A 161 14.87 3.75 -4.50
N VAL A 162 13.80 3.44 -3.75
CA VAL A 162 12.50 3.03 -4.32
C VAL A 162 11.96 4.11 -5.26
N LEU A 163 11.91 5.36 -4.83
CA LEU A 163 11.40 6.46 -5.67
C LEU A 163 12.24 6.68 -6.93
N SER A 164 13.56 6.51 -6.84
CA SER A 164 14.46 6.65 -7.99
C SER A 164 14.22 5.55 -9.03
N GLU A 165 14.01 4.31 -8.57
CA GLU A 165 13.67 3.20 -9.45
C GLU A 165 12.28 3.37 -10.07
N LEU A 166 11.27 3.77 -9.29
CA LEU A 166 9.92 4.05 -9.80
C LEU A 166 9.90 5.18 -10.84
N LYS A 167 10.71 6.22 -10.66
CA LYS A 167 10.91 7.26 -11.67
C LYS A 167 11.51 6.69 -12.95
N SER A 168 12.47 5.76 -12.83
CA SER A 168 13.07 5.11 -13.99
C SER A 168 12.06 4.19 -14.67
N TYR A 169 11.25 3.47 -13.90
CA TYR A 169 10.18 2.59 -14.37
C TYR A 169 9.08 3.36 -15.14
N THR A 170 8.65 4.52 -14.64
CA THR A 170 7.65 5.37 -15.33
C THR A 170 8.14 5.93 -16.66
N LEU A 171 9.44 6.22 -16.78
CA LEU A 171 10.02 6.70 -18.04
C LEU A 171 10.15 5.61 -19.10
N THR A 172 10.16 4.34 -18.70
CA THR A 172 10.38 3.20 -19.61
C THR A 172 9.12 2.37 -19.87
N THR A 173 7.99 2.69 -19.24
CA THR A 173 6.77 1.88 -19.34
C THR A 173 5.60 2.73 -19.82
N ASP A 174 4.96 2.29 -20.91
CA ASP A 174 3.73 2.88 -21.39
C ASP A 174 2.57 2.62 -20.42
N TRP A 175 1.47 3.36 -20.59
CA TRP A 175 0.24 3.13 -19.83
C TRP A 175 -0.24 1.67 -20.02
N PRO A 176 -0.64 0.93 -18.96
CA PRO A 176 -0.93 1.37 -17.58
C PRO A 176 0.25 1.30 -16.58
N GLY A 177 1.49 1.02 -17.00
CA GLY A 177 2.62 0.84 -16.08
C GLY A 177 2.94 2.07 -15.21
N ASN A 178 2.62 3.28 -15.69
CA ASN A 178 2.75 4.51 -14.91
C ASN A 178 1.81 4.57 -13.69
N ARG A 179 0.66 3.89 -13.74
CA ARG A 179 -0.26 3.79 -12.61
C ARG A 179 0.26 2.85 -11.54
N VAL A 180 0.70 1.65 -11.95
CA VAL A 180 1.36 0.69 -11.05
C VAL A 180 2.52 1.35 -10.31
N ALA A 181 3.31 2.18 -10.99
CA ALA A 181 4.39 2.91 -10.35
C ALA A 181 3.93 3.96 -9.32
N SER A 182 2.78 4.61 -9.54
CA SER A 182 2.19 5.56 -8.59
C SER A 182 1.67 4.86 -7.33
N ASP A 183 1.05 3.69 -7.50
CA ASP A 183 0.53 2.90 -6.39
C ASP A 183 1.68 2.32 -5.56
N LEU A 184 2.74 1.82 -6.20
CA LEU A 184 3.98 1.39 -5.53
C LEU A 184 4.70 2.55 -4.83
N ALA A 185 4.65 3.77 -5.39
CA ALA A 185 5.18 4.96 -4.72
C ALA A 185 4.40 5.27 -3.44
N THR A 186 3.07 5.11 -3.49
CA THR A 186 2.18 5.32 -2.32
C THR A 186 2.47 4.29 -1.24
N ILE A 187 2.66 3.01 -1.60
CA ILE A 187 3.10 1.97 -0.67
C ILE A 187 4.44 2.34 -0.03
N ALA A 188 5.42 2.80 -0.82
CA ALA A 188 6.72 3.22 -0.29
C ALA A 188 6.58 4.38 0.73
N THR A 189 5.73 5.36 0.43
CA THR A 189 5.44 6.46 1.35
C THR A 189 4.76 5.98 2.62
N ASN A 190 3.79 5.06 2.53
CA ASN A 190 3.14 4.48 3.70
C ASN A 190 4.16 3.79 4.63
N LEU A 191 5.09 3.01 4.06
CA LEU A 191 6.16 2.35 4.81
C LEU A 191 7.08 3.37 5.51
N GLU A 192 7.48 4.43 4.82
CA GLU A 192 8.30 5.49 5.41
C GLU A 192 7.58 6.18 6.58
N ILE A 193 6.28 6.47 6.43
CA ILE A 193 5.49 7.06 7.51
C ILE A 193 5.40 6.11 8.71
N VAL A 194 5.30 4.79 8.52
CA VAL A 194 5.34 3.82 9.62
C VAL A 194 6.65 3.96 10.41
N GLY A 195 7.79 4.03 9.70
CA GLY A 195 9.11 4.24 10.33
C GLY A 195 9.17 5.54 11.14
N ASP A 196 8.66 6.64 10.58
CA ASP A 196 8.56 7.93 11.25
C ASP A 196 7.69 7.87 12.52
N ARG A 197 6.57 7.15 12.48
CA ARG A 197 5.69 6.96 13.64
C ARG A 197 6.39 6.14 14.72
N ALA A 198 7.16 5.12 14.34
CA ALA A 198 7.94 4.34 15.27
C ALA A 198 9.04 5.19 15.96
N CYS A 199 9.78 5.98 15.19
CA CYS A 199 10.74 6.95 15.75
C CYS A 199 10.06 7.92 16.72
N PHE A 200 8.90 8.46 16.34
CA PHE A 200 8.12 9.35 17.20
C PHE A 200 7.69 8.69 18.51
N VAL A 201 7.24 7.43 18.47
CA VAL A 201 6.89 6.66 19.68
C VAL A 201 8.11 6.51 20.58
N ALA A 202 9.26 6.08 20.04
CA ALA A 202 10.49 5.95 20.81
C ALA A 202 10.91 7.27 21.46
N ASP A 203 10.80 8.39 20.74
CA ASP A 203 11.06 9.74 21.23
C ASP A 203 10.14 10.14 22.39
N VAL A 204 8.84 9.85 22.27
CA VAL A 204 7.84 10.15 23.31
C VAL A 204 8.10 9.31 24.56
N VAL A 205 8.43 8.03 24.39
CA VAL A 205 8.81 7.14 25.48
C VAL A 205 10.06 7.64 26.20
N ASN A 206 11.11 8.02 25.47
CA ASN A 206 12.38 8.49 26.05
C ASN A 206 12.25 9.81 26.82
N ARG A 207 11.22 10.62 26.54
CA ARG A 207 10.96 11.90 27.22
C ARG A 207 10.03 11.74 28.42
N GLN A 208 9.41 10.58 28.59
CA GLN A 208 8.45 10.34 29.65
C GLN A 208 9.16 9.96 30.97
N GLU A 209 8.83 10.66 32.05
CA GLU A 209 9.41 10.41 33.38
C GLU A 209 8.68 9.31 34.16
N VAL A 210 7.40 9.06 33.83
CA VAL A 210 6.54 8.08 34.50
C VAL A 210 6.39 6.84 33.62
N THR A 211 6.84 5.69 34.13
CA THR A 211 6.73 4.40 33.45
C THR A 211 5.28 3.92 33.46
N THR A 212 4.79 3.47 32.30
CA THR A 212 3.50 2.78 32.21
C THR A 212 3.68 1.37 32.75
N THR A 213 2.80 0.92 33.66
CA THR A 213 2.92 -0.41 34.26
C THR A 213 1.57 -1.13 34.34
N GLY A 214 1.62 -2.47 34.40
CA GLY A 214 0.45 -3.30 34.65
C GLY A 214 -0.49 -3.41 33.44
N VAL A 215 -1.80 -3.41 33.68
CA VAL A 215 -2.81 -3.69 32.64
C VAL A 215 -2.72 -2.73 31.45
N ILE A 216 -2.38 -1.46 31.67
CA ILE A 216 -2.24 -0.48 30.59
C ILE A 216 -1.05 -0.82 29.68
N GLU A 217 0.08 -1.19 30.29
CA GLU A 217 1.28 -1.61 29.56
C GLU A 217 0.99 -2.86 28.71
N GLU A 218 0.35 -3.88 29.31
CA GLU A 218 -0.05 -5.11 28.63
C GLU A 218 -0.93 -4.80 27.41
N ARG A 219 -1.93 -3.93 27.55
CA ARG A 219 -2.83 -3.56 26.44
C ARG A 219 -2.14 -2.79 25.32
N VAL A 220 -1.18 -1.92 25.64
CA VAL A 220 -0.38 -1.26 24.59
C VAL A 220 0.53 -2.26 23.89
N CYS A 221 1.08 -3.24 24.61
CA CYS A 221 1.86 -4.33 24.01
C CYS A 221 1.01 -5.19 23.07
N ASP A 222 -0.24 -5.50 23.44
CA ASP A 222 -1.18 -6.23 22.58
C ASP A 222 -1.40 -5.49 21.24
N ILE A 223 -1.47 -4.15 21.26
CA ILE A 223 -1.59 -3.32 20.06
C ILE A 223 -0.31 -3.37 19.21
N PHE A 224 0.87 -3.34 19.84
CA PHE A 224 2.13 -3.53 19.12
C PHE A 224 2.17 -4.89 18.40
N ASP A 225 1.83 -5.96 19.12
CA ASP A 225 1.84 -7.33 18.58
C ASP A 225 0.80 -7.49 17.46
N ALA A 226 -0.35 -6.82 17.59
CA ALA A 226 -1.35 -6.75 16.55
C ALA A 226 -0.85 -6.00 15.30
N GLY A 227 -0.10 -4.91 15.49
CA GLY A 227 0.56 -4.20 14.39
C GLY A 227 1.59 -5.06 13.65
N GLU A 228 2.44 -5.80 14.38
CA GLU A 228 3.37 -6.76 13.76
C GLU A 228 2.62 -7.82 12.94
N THR A 229 1.52 -8.35 13.47
CA THR A 229 0.67 -9.31 12.75
C THR A 229 0.07 -8.71 11.46
N ILE A 230 -0.38 -7.45 11.50
CA ILE A 230 -0.91 -6.74 10.32
C ILE A 230 0.19 -6.53 9.28
N ASN A 231 1.41 -6.20 9.70
CA ASN A 231 2.56 -6.11 8.79
C ASN A 231 2.87 -7.47 8.14
N ASP A 232 2.77 -8.58 8.86
CA ASP A 232 2.94 -9.92 8.30
C ASP A 232 1.90 -10.26 7.22
N TYR A 233 0.63 -9.89 7.44
CA TYR A 233 -0.39 -10.03 6.40
C TYR A 233 -0.12 -9.13 5.19
N PHE A 234 0.28 -7.88 5.42
CA PHE A 234 0.70 -6.98 4.35
C PHE A 234 1.85 -7.59 3.52
N LYS A 235 2.86 -8.18 4.17
CA LYS A 235 3.98 -8.88 3.49
C LYS A 235 3.49 -10.05 2.65
N ALA A 236 2.62 -10.88 3.21
CA ALA A 236 2.05 -12.03 2.50
C ALA A 236 1.28 -11.58 1.23
N ILE A 237 0.52 -10.49 1.34
CA ILE A 237 -0.20 -9.91 0.21
C ILE A 237 0.81 -9.35 -0.81
N LEU A 238 1.73 -8.46 -0.42
CA LEU A 238 2.63 -7.75 -1.35
C LEU A 238 3.71 -8.62 -1.98
N PHE A 239 4.39 -9.44 -1.19
CA PHE A 239 5.57 -10.16 -1.64
C PHE A 239 5.26 -11.59 -2.10
N ASP A 240 4.22 -12.21 -1.53
CA ASP A 240 3.85 -13.59 -1.82
C ASP A 240 2.55 -13.72 -2.64
N CYS A 241 1.85 -12.61 -2.90
CA CYS A 241 0.58 -12.58 -3.65
C CYS A 241 -0.51 -13.44 -2.97
N ASP A 242 -0.48 -13.53 -1.64
CA ASP A 242 -1.49 -14.24 -0.86
C ASP A 242 -2.68 -13.32 -0.54
N LEU A 243 -3.61 -13.21 -1.49
CA LEU A 243 -4.81 -12.39 -1.35
C LEU A 243 -5.78 -12.91 -0.26
N ALA A 244 -5.68 -14.18 0.14
CA ALA A 244 -6.54 -14.72 1.20
C ALA A 244 -6.21 -14.09 2.57
N ALA A 245 -4.98 -13.60 2.77
CA ALA A 245 -4.56 -12.90 3.97
C ALA A 245 -5.27 -11.54 4.17
N HIS A 246 -5.93 -11.00 3.14
CA HIS A 246 -6.65 -9.73 3.25
C HIS A 246 -7.82 -9.79 4.23
N ASP A 247 -8.61 -10.87 4.22
CA ASP A 247 -9.75 -11.00 5.13
C ASP A 247 -9.26 -11.08 6.59
N ASP A 248 -8.15 -11.79 6.83
CA ASP A 248 -7.53 -11.88 8.15
C ASP A 248 -6.95 -10.53 8.60
N LEU A 249 -6.38 -9.76 7.67
CA LEU A 249 -5.90 -8.39 7.92
C LEU A 249 -7.03 -7.46 8.36
N VAL A 250 -8.14 -7.43 7.63
CA VAL A 250 -9.31 -6.59 7.97
C VAL A 250 -9.90 -6.98 9.32
N ASN A 251 -10.08 -8.29 9.58
CA ASN A 251 -10.56 -8.77 10.87
C ASN A 251 -9.62 -8.37 12.03
N LYS A 252 -8.31 -8.36 11.77
CA LYS A 252 -7.30 -7.97 12.77
C LYS A 252 -7.33 -6.46 13.02
N GLU A 253 -7.49 -5.64 11.99
CA GLU A 253 -7.67 -4.18 12.12
C GLU A 253 -8.93 -3.84 12.94
N GLU A 254 -10.07 -4.47 12.65
CA GLU A 254 -11.30 -4.26 13.43
C GLU A 254 -11.10 -4.60 14.93
N THR A 255 -10.30 -5.64 15.21
CA THR A 255 -9.94 -6.00 16.58
C THR A 255 -9.07 -4.94 17.23
N VAL A 256 -8.07 -4.41 16.51
CA VAL A 256 -7.22 -3.31 16.99
C VAL A 256 -8.04 -2.06 17.31
N HIS A 257 -8.98 -1.66 16.45
CA HIS A 257 -9.84 -0.51 16.72
C HIS A 257 -10.65 -0.69 18.01
N ARG A 258 -11.19 -1.89 18.25
CA ARG A 258 -11.88 -2.22 19.50
C ARG A 258 -10.94 -2.14 20.71
N ASP A 259 -9.74 -2.71 20.59
CA ASP A 259 -8.75 -2.72 21.67
C ASP A 259 -8.27 -1.29 22.00
N LEU A 260 -8.14 -0.43 21.00
CA LEU A 260 -7.83 1.00 21.18
C LEU A 260 -8.95 1.74 21.93
N ASP A 261 -10.21 1.52 21.55
CA ASP A 261 -11.37 2.11 22.24
C ASP A 261 -11.41 1.68 23.72
N GLU A 262 -11.25 0.39 24.00
CA GLU A 262 -11.19 -0.15 25.37
C GLU A 262 -10.02 0.45 26.16
N LEU A 263 -8.86 0.60 25.52
CA LEU A 263 -7.68 1.20 26.14
C LEU A 263 -7.92 2.67 26.51
N PHE A 264 -8.57 3.47 25.65
CA PHE A 264 -8.91 4.86 25.97
C PHE A 264 -9.85 4.96 27.18
N GLU A 265 -10.85 4.09 27.27
CA GLU A 265 -11.72 4.01 28.46
C GLU A 265 -10.92 3.65 29.72
N LEU A 266 -9.98 2.73 29.62
CA LEU A 266 -9.16 2.30 30.74
C LEU A 266 -8.20 3.40 31.22
N ILE A 267 -7.49 4.07 30.31
CA ILE A 267 -6.55 5.14 30.67
C ILE A 267 -7.30 6.30 31.35
N THR A 268 -8.47 6.69 30.83
CA THR A 268 -9.27 7.77 31.43
C THR A 268 -9.79 7.43 32.83
N ALA A 269 -10.01 6.15 33.12
CA ALA A 269 -10.49 5.69 34.42
C ALA A 269 -9.40 5.56 35.49
N TYR A 270 -8.19 5.13 35.12
CA TYR A 270 -7.19 4.67 36.10
C TYR A 270 -5.98 5.60 36.29
N ASP A 271 -5.53 6.32 35.25
CA ASP A 271 -4.33 7.15 35.37
C ASP A 271 -4.37 8.39 34.45
N PRO A 272 -4.99 9.49 34.93
CA PRO A 272 -5.08 10.74 34.17
C PRO A 272 -3.73 11.42 33.94
N GLU A 273 -2.70 11.12 34.74
CA GLU A 273 -1.39 11.76 34.66
C GLU A 273 -0.60 11.25 33.44
N ILE A 274 -0.77 9.97 33.10
CA ILE A 274 -0.15 9.36 31.90
C ILE A 274 -1.03 9.49 30.64
N TYR A 275 -2.27 9.99 30.76
CA TYR A 275 -3.22 10.05 29.65
C TYR A 275 -2.67 10.76 28.41
N GLY A 276 -2.08 11.95 28.57
CA GLY A 276 -1.53 12.70 27.44
C GLY A 276 -0.39 11.98 26.72
N TYR A 277 0.45 11.29 27.49
CA TYR A 277 1.54 10.47 26.98
C TYR A 277 1.00 9.25 26.20
N LEU A 278 0.08 8.49 26.80
CA LEU A 278 -0.45 7.27 26.18
C LEU A 278 -1.29 7.56 24.95
N VAL A 279 -2.14 8.59 24.97
CA VAL A 279 -2.91 9.02 23.78
C VAL A 279 -1.97 9.34 22.61
N THR A 280 -0.79 9.90 22.91
CA THR A 280 0.20 10.22 21.89
C THR A 280 0.83 8.96 21.31
N VAL A 281 1.18 7.98 22.15
CA VAL A 281 1.71 6.68 21.72
C VAL A 281 0.67 5.89 20.95
N THR A 282 -0.53 5.70 21.50
CA THR A 282 -1.59 4.89 20.88
C THR A 282 -2.05 5.45 19.54
N ARG A 283 -2.18 6.79 19.42
CA ARG A 283 -2.50 7.43 18.14
C ARG A 283 -1.38 7.29 17.11
N ALA A 284 -0.12 7.25 17.53
CA ALA A 284 0.98 6.99 16.62
C ALA A 284 0.98 5.52 16.13
N LEU A 285 0.65 4.57 17.02
CA LEU A 285 0.48 3.16 16.68
C LEU A 285 -0.71 2.92 15.75
N GLU A 286 -1.88 3.47 16.06
CA GLU A 286 -3.07 3.43 15.21
C GLU A 286 -2.74 3.91 13.79
N ARG A 287 -2.00 5.03 13.68
CA ARG A 287 -1.57 5.54 12.37
C ARG A 287 -0.60 4.61 11.66
N ALA A 288 0.37 4.02 12.36
CA ALA A 288 1.29 3.06 11.75
C ALA A 288 0.52 1.86 11.18
N ILE A 289 -0.41 1.32 11.96
CA ILE A 289 -1.28 0.20 11.56
C ILE A 289 -2.12 0.57 10.34
N TYR A 290 -2.77 1.73 10.37
CA TYR A 290 -3.54 2.26 9.22
C TYR A 290 -2.71 2.31 7.93
N TYR A 291 -1.45 2.75 7.99
CA TYR A 291 -0.61 2.84 6.79
C TYR A 291 -0.20 1.46 6.24
N TRP A 292 -0.06 0.43 7.08
CA TRP A 292 0.12 -0.95 6.62
C TRP A 292 -1.16 -1.50 5.98
N VAL A 293 -2.32 -1.29 6.60
CA VAL A 293 -3.62 -1.69 6.04
C VAL A 293 -3.82 -1.03 4.67
N HIS A 294 -3.64 0.28 4.60
CA HIS A 294 -3.79 1.04 3.35
C HIS A 294 -2.80 0.57 2.28
N ALA A 295 -1.56 0.23 2.64
CA ALA A 295 -0.61 -0.36 1.71
C ALA A 295 -1.05 -1.75 1.21
N ALA A 296 -1.64 -2.57 2.08
CA ALA A 296 -2.19 -3.86 1.72
C ALA A 296 -3.41 -3.74 0.79
N GLU A 297 -4.32 -2.81 1.04
CA GLU A 297 -5.49 -2.55 0.18
C GLU A 297 -5.06 -2.13 -1.24
N ILE A 298 -4.10 -1.22 -1.35
CA ILE A 298 -3.51 -0.84 -2.65
C ILE A 298 -2.91 -2.07 -3.33
N THR A 299 -2.26 -2.95 -2.57
CA THR A 299 -1.64 -4.15 -3.10
C THR A 299 -2.68 -5.16 -3.60
N VAL A 300 -3.75 -5.39 -2.83
CA VAL A 300 -4.88 -6.22 -3.26
C VAL A 300 -5.47 -5.67 -4.55
N GLN A 301 -5.64 -4.35 -4.63
CA GLN A 301 -6.13 -3.71 -5.84
C GLN A 301 -5.18 -3.90 -7.04
N LEU A 302 -3.87 -3.76 -6.83
CA LEU A 302 -2.86 -4.00 -7.87
C LEU A 302 -2.85 -5.45 -8.38
N GLN A 303 -3.08 -6.41 -7.49
CA GLN A 303 -2.99 -7.84 -7.81
C GLN A 303 -4.30 -8.45 -8.31
N SER A 304 -5.44 -8.00 -7.79
CA SER A 304 -6.77 -8.50 -8.13
C SER A 304 -7.51 -7.63 -9.16
N GLY A 305 -7.11 -6.37 -9.37
CA GLY A 305 -7.84 -5.42 -10.19
C GLY A 305 -9.19 -4.97 -9.60
N VAL A 306 -9.56 -5.45 -8.40
CA VAL A 306 -10.81 -5.10 -7.71
C VAL A 306 -10.51 -4.11 -6.59
N GLN A 307 -11.35 -3.10 -6.43
CA GLN A 307 -11.26 -2.19 -5.29
C GLN A 307 -11.87 -2.88 -4.06
N PRO A 308 -11.10 -3.09 -2.96
CA PRO A 308 -11.65 -3.68 -1.75
C PRO A 308 -12.71 -2.77 -1.11
N ASP A 309 -13.80 -3.36 -0.61
CA ASP A 309 -14.98 -2.65 -0.08
C ASP A 309 -14.65 -1.74 1.13
N HIS A 310 -13.54 -2.00 1.82
CA HIS A 310 -13.13 -1.31 3.04
C HIS A 310 -12.72 0.16 2.82
N VAL A 311 -12.43 0.57 1.59
CA VAL A 311 -12.10 1.97 1.20
C VAL A 311 -13.33 2.91 1.27
N LEU A 312 -14.55 2.39 1.49
CA LEU A 312 -15.80 3.16 1.48
C LEU A 312 -16.29 3.65 2.85
N ILE A 313 -15.59 3.36 3.97
CA ILE A 313 -16.05 3.71 5.33
C ILE A 313 -15.41 5.01 5.86
#